data_AF-A0A662J459-F1
#
_entry.id   AF-A0A662J459-F1
#
_cell.length_a   1.000
_cell.length_b   1.000
_cell.length_c   1.000
_cell.angle_alpha   90.00
_cell.angle_beta   90.00
_cell.angle_gamma   90.00
#
_symmetry.space_group_name_H-M   'P 1'
#
loop_
_entity.id
_entity.type
_entity.pdbx_description
1 polymer ?
#
loop_
_entity_poly.entity_id
_entity_poly.type
_entity_poly.pdbx_seq_one_letter_code
_entity_poly.pdbx_strand_id
1 'polypeptide(L)' 'MSKVIRAKFERGVLKPLEEVELREGEEVRIIILPREFPELVKESNIEAKRDVEKALREGRERWVRWYSTQA' A
#
# COMPACT_ATOMS: atom_id res chain seq x y z
N MET A 1 1.75 -5.43 16.45
CA MET A 1 1.63 -4.10 15.82
C MET A 1 1.43 -4.31 14.32
N SER A 2 0.52 -3.59 13.68
CA SER A 2 0.36 -3.64 12.23
C SER A 2 1.47 -2.84 11.55
N LYS A 3 2.20 -3.47 10.62
CA LYS A 3 3.24 -2.84 9.80
C LYS A 3 2.84 -2.95 8.33
N VAL A 4 2.97 -1.85 7.58
CA VAL A 4 2.77 -1.87 6.13
C VAL A 4 4.03 -2.44 5.47
N ILE A 5 3.92 -3.59 4.82
CA ILE A 5 5.02 -4.22 4.09
C ILE A 5 4.86 -3.86 2.61
N ARG A 6 5.88 -3.24 2.02
CA ARG A 6 5.92 -3.01 0.57
C ARG A 6 6.54 -4.22 -0.10
N ALA A 7 5.93 -4.69 -1.17
CA ALA A 7 6.41 -5.84 -1.92
C ALA A 7 6.31 -5.61 -3.45
N LYS A 8 7.19 -6.27 -4.19
CA LYS A 8 7.07 -6.43 -5.65
C LYS A 8 6.41 -7.76 -5.97
N PHE A 9 5.46 -7.73 -6.90
CA PHE A 9 4.90 -8.94 -7.45
C PHE A 9 5.74 -9.40 -8.64
N GLU A 10 6.36 -10.56 -8.53
CA GLU A 10 7.20 -11.15 -9.58
C GLU A 10 6.84 -12.63 -9.74
N ARG A 11 6.38 -13.00 -10.95
CA ARG A 11 6.08 -14.40 -11.33
C ARG A 11 5.16 -15.14 -10.35
N GLY A 12 4.12 -14.47 -9.83
CA GLY A 12 3.19 -15.08 -8.88
C GLY A 12 3.54 -14.91 -7.41
N VAL A 13 4.69 -14.30 -7.09
CA VAL A 13 5.20 -14.18 -5.72
C VAL A 13 5.29 -12.72 -5.29
N LEU A 14 4.80 -12.42 -4.08
CA LEU A 14 5.04 -11.13 -3.41
C LEU A 14 6.38 -11.16 -2.70
N LYS A 15 7.32 -10.35 -3.18
CA LYS A 15 8.67 -10.21 -2.62
C LYS A 15 8.78 -8.90 -1.84
N PRO A 16 8.98 -8.93 -0.52
CA PRO A 16 9.21 -7.73 0.27
C PRO A 16 10.35 -6.88 -0.30
N LEU A 17 10.21 -5.55 -0.22
CA LEU A 17 11.27 -4.61 -0.57
C LEU A 17 12.29 -4.41 0.57
N GLU A 18 11.89 -4.78 1.79
CA GLU A 18 12.65 -4.66 3.02
C GLU A 18 12.50 -5.98 3.80
N GLU A 19 13.42 -6.26 4.71
CA GLU A 19 13.34 -7.44 5.58
C GLU A 19 12.07 -7.41 6.44
N VAL A 20 11.46 -8.58 6.60
CA VAL A 20 10.24 -8.74 7.39
C VAL A 20 10.48 -9.83 8.42
N GLU A 21 10.24 -9.48 9.69
CA GLU A 21 10.30 -10.40 10.81
C GLU A 21 8.99 -11.18 10.90
N LEU A 22 8.89 -12.29 10.17
CA LEU A 22 7.79 -13.26 10.26
C LEU A 22 8.35 -14.65 10.55
N ARG A 23 7.61 -15.46 11.30
CA ARG A 23 7.99 -16.85 11.54
C ARG A 23 7.67 -17.70 10.30
N GLU A 24 8.43 -18.76 10.11
CA GLU A 24 8.11 -19.74 9.07
C GLU A 24 6.73 -20.36 9.33
N GLY A 25 5.88 -20.39 8.29
CA GLY A 25 4.49 -20.85 8.39
C GLY A 25 3.51 -19.84 9.00
N GLU A 26 3.94 -18.62 9.34
CA GLU A 26 3.05 -17.58 9.86
C GLU A 26 2.06 -17.11 8.78
N GLU A 27 0.76 -17.23 9.06
CA GLU A 27 -0.30 -16.74 8.17
C GLU A 27 -0.48 -15.23 8.31
N VAL A 28 -0.47 -14.51 7.19
CA VAL A 28 -0.70 -13.07 7.14
C VAL A 28 -1.86 -12.72 6.22
N ARG A 29 -2.60 -11.65 6.55
CA ARG A 29 -3.64 -11.11 5.67
C ARG A 29 -3.03 -10.09 4.72
N ILE A 30 -3.27 -10.27 3.42
CA ILE A 30 -2.83 -9.33 2.38
C ILE A 30 -4.02 -8.51 1.92
N ILE A 31 -3.84 -7.18 1.87
CA ILE A 31 -4.81 -6.27 1.29
C ILE A 31 -4.27 -5.80 -0.07
N ILE A 32 -4.90 -6.25 -1.15
CA ILE A 32 -4.59 -5.76 -2.50
C ILE A 32 -5.42 -4.51 -2.74
N LEU A 33 -4.75 -3.36 -2.77
CA LEU A 33 -5.40 -2.10 -3.11
C LEU A 33 -5.62 -2.03 -4.63
N PRO A 34 -6.77 -1.54 -5.10
CA PRO A 34 -7.01 -1.35 -6.53
C PRO A 34 -5.96 -0.42 -7.17
N ARG A 35 -5.65 -0.61 -8.45
CA ARG A 35 -4.81 0.31 -9.23
C ARG A 35 -5.51 1.67 -9.31
N GLU A 36 -5.04 2.57 -8.46
CA GLU A 36 -5.05 4.03 -8.51
C GLU A 36 -5.95 4.80 -9.53
N PHE A 37 -6.87 5.60 -8.95
CA PHE A 37 -7.43 6.86 -9.46
C PHE A 37 -6.41 7.84 -10.12
N PRO A 38 -5.10 7.82 -9.79
CA PRO A 38 -4.07 8.53 -10.55
C PRO A 38 -4.05 8.33 -12.06
N GLU A 39 -4.58 7.23 -12.57
CA GLU A 39 -4.80 7.06 -14.01
C GLU A 39 -5.93 7.99 -14.55
N LEU A 40 -6.93 8.35 -13.73
CA LEU A 40 -7.96 9.36 -14.04
C LEU A 40 -7.43 10.81 -13.95
N VAL A 41 -6.46 11.07 -13.07
CA VAL A 41 -5.90 12.43 -12.86
C VAL A 41 -4.84 12.79 -13.91
N LYS A 42 -4.37 11.82 -14.71
CA LYS A 42 -3.36 12.06 -15.78
C LYS A 42 -3.83 13.03 -16.87
N GLU A 43 -5.12 13.33 -16.99
CA GLU A 43 -5.63 14.33 -17.94
C GLU A 43 -5.44 15.79 -17.50
N SER A 44 -5.09 16.06 -16.24
CA SER A 44 -4.97 17.44 -15.75
C SER A 44 -3.54 17.76 -15.27
N ASN A 45 -2.88 18.62 -16.02
CA ASN A 45 -1.51 19.08 -15.84
C ASN A 45 -1.44 20.07 -14.66
N ILE A 46 -1.07 19.64 -13.45
CA ILE A 46 -0.95 20.56 -12.29
C ILE A 46 0.24 20.15 -11.41
N GLU A 47 1.11 21.11 -11.09
CA GLU A 47 2.16 21.04 -10.05
C GLU A 47 1.67 20.50 -8.68
N ALA A 48 0.34 20.48 -8.46
CA ALA A 48 -0.35 19.83 -7.34
C ALA A 48 -0.19 18.30 -7.28
N LYS A 49 0.39 17.66 -8.32
CA LYS A 49 0.52 16.20 -8.42
C LYS A 49 1.24 15.57 -7.21
N ARG A 50 2.29 16.22 -6.71
CA ARG A 50 3.07 15.71 -5.56
C ARG A 50 2.29 15.76 -4.26
N ASP A 51 1.55 16.85 -4.02
CA ASP A 51 0.76 17.02 -2.81
C ASP A 51 -0.46 16.08 -2.79
N VAL A 52 -1.08 15.88 -3.95
CA VAL A 52 -2.15 14.89 -4.13
C VAL A 52 -1.63 13.48 -3.89
N GLU A 53 -0.49 13.11 -4.47
CA GLU A 53 0.10 11.77 -4.28
C GLU A 53 0.46 11.53 -2.80
N LYS A 54 1.02 12.53 -2.13
CA LYS A 54 1.33 12.48 -0.70
C LYS A 54 0.06 12.33 0.15
N ALA A 55 -0.96 13.16 -0.09
CA ALA A 55 -2.23 13.09 0.64
C ALA A 55 -2.95 11.74 0.45
N LEU A 56 -2.93 11.18 -0.77
CA LEU A 56 -3.48 9.85 -1.07
C LEU A 56 -2.70 8.74 -0.37
N ARG A 57 -1.37 8.85 -0.30
CA ARG A 57 -0.51 7.91 0.43
C ARG A 57 -0.83 7.91 1.93
N GLU A 58 -0.87 9.10 2.53
CA GLU A 58 -1.21 9.27 3.95
C GLU A 58 -2.64 8.79 4.26
N GLY A 59 -3.61 9.08 3.39
CA GLY A 59 -4.98 8.59 3.52
C GLY A 59 -5.07 7.07 3.52
N ARG A 60 -4.30 6.40 2.64
CA ARG A 60 -4.22 4.93 2.60
C ARG A 60 -3.58 4.35 3.84
N GLU A 61 -2.49 4.93 4.32
CA GLU A 61 -1.84 4.50 5.56
C GLU A 61 -2.80 4.60 6.77
N ARG A 62 -3.58 5.68 6.83
CA ARG A 62 -4.65 5.83 7.85
C ARG A 62 -5.73 4.76 7.71
N TRP A 63 -6.18 4.47 6.49
CA TRP A 63 -7.24 3.48 6.23
C TRP A 63 -6.79 2.05 6.57
N VAL A 64 -5.57 1.67 6.17
CA VAL A 64 -4.97 0.37 6.52
C VAL A 64 -4.81 0.24 8.04
N ARG A 65 -4.36 1.30 8.72
CA ARG A 65 -4.24 1.32 10.18
C ARG A 65 -5.58 1.16 10.87
N TRP A 66 -6.62 1.85 10.40
CA TRP A 66 -7.98 1.73 10.93
C TRP A 66 -8.54 0.32 10.71
N TYR A 67 -8.43 -0.24 9.51
CA TYR A 67 -8.91 -1.60 9.23
C TYR A 67 -8.18 -2.66 10.08
N SER A 68 -6.88 -2.47 10.30
CA SER A 68 -6.05 -3.38 11.11
C SER A 68 -6.27 -3.26 12.62
N THR A 69 -7.01 -2.25 13.09
CA THR A 69 -7.36 -2.06 14.52
C THR A 69 -8.82 -2.43 14.83
N GLN A 70 -9.60 -2.79 13.81
CA GLN A 70 -10.99 -3.25 13.94
C GLN A 70 -11.14 -4.77 13.74
N ALA A 71 -10.07 -5.48 13.38
CA ALA A 71 -9.99 -6.92 13.22
C ALA A 71 -9.26 -7.57 14.41
#